data_AF-A0A7Y5SWL0-F1
#
_entry.id   AF-A0A7Y5SWL0-F1
#
_cell.length_a   1.000
_cell.length_b   1.000
_cell.length_c   1.000
_cell.angle_alpha   90.00
_cell.angle_beta   90.00
_cell.angle_gamma   90.00
#
_symmetry.space_group_name_H-M   'P 1'
#
loop_
_entity.id
_entity.type
_entity.pdbx_description
1 polymer ?
#
loop_
_entity_poly.entity_id
_entity_poly.type
_entity_poly.pdbx_seq_one_letter_code
_entity_poly.pdbx_strand_id
1 'polypeptide(L)'
;MQSIAAVVMMMLLGGVCQAQDAPPPPERVLPVDPVELVGGNETLGNPELTVERDGYFYRFASPANREAFLANPEKYELADGGACGRMGALSGLGDARRFVVHEGRIYAFASEGCRAGFLKDPEKSIDRPDSAPSGTDEQIEQGRATVDRLVAWAGGRERLAAVSSYQHRIERIVPNGETTARVVSRAGIQYPAIYVRGECWEDSCWVFAACEKRGVLVSGDKREALAQSRVEVLRRTMGRLPLEAIRASIAEDFVAVSDGEGEIDGTRVEFVRTWHAGVGLRLGVEKEMGRLVSLAYRGREGGGNVQAHTCRYTKYGTVEGVTLPKAWWTRSGEKQSQTTLAEIVLNQPVELPDLP
;
A
#
# COMPACT_ATOMS: atom_id res chain seq x y z
N MET A 1 -27.51 56.15 36.98
CA MET A 1 -27.13 55.68 38.33
C MET A 1 -27.20 54.16 38.33
N GLN A 2 -26.04 53.51 38.54
CA GLN A 2 -25.79 52.18 39.13
C GLN A 2 -26.73 51.02 38.75
N SER A 3 -26.26 50.06 37.94
CA SER A 3 -25.56 48.82 38.36
C SER A 3 -26.51 47.68 38.67
N ILE A 4 -26.36 46.55 37.97
CA ILE A 4 -26.04 45.22 38.51
C ILE A 4 -25.76 44.31 37.30
N ALA A 5 -24.49 43.92 37.18
CA ALA A 5 -24.02 42.88 36.27
C ALA A 5 -24.29 41.51 36.92
N ALA A 6 -24.91 40.60 36.19
CA ALA A 6 -24.99 39.19 36.56
C ALA A 6 -24.07 38.39 35.63
N VAL A 7 -22.95 37.95 36.20
CA VAL A 7 -21.98 37.03 35.60
C VAL A 7 -22.61 35.64 35.59
N VAL A 8 -22.90 35.10 34.40
CA VAL A 8 -23.21 33.67 34.25
C VAL A 8 -21.89 32.94 34.08
N MET A 9 -21.40 32.35 35.17
CA MET A 9 -20.23 31.49 35.20
C MET A 9 -20.62 30.12 34.63
N MET A 10 -20.34 29.91 33.35
CA MET A 10 -20.49 28.63 32.66
C MET A 10 -19.34 27.70 33.08
N MET A 11 -19.59 26.83 34.05
CA MET A 11 -18.66 25.75 34.43
C MET A 11 -18.63 24.69 33.31
N LEU A 12 -17.74 24.89 32.34
CA LEU A 12 -17.25 23.82 31.47
C LEU A 12 -16.22 23.00 32.26
N LEU A 13 -16.69 22.03 33.05
CA LEU A 13 -15.82 20.98 33.56
C LEU A 13 -15.62 19.96 32.43
N GLY A 14 -14.46 20.08 31.78
CA GLY A 14 -13.97 19.12 30.82
C GLY A 14 -13.81 17.75 31.45
N GLY A 15 -14.55 16.77 30.93
CA GLY A 15 -14.22 15.36 31.09
C GLY A 15 -13.02 15.05 30.22
N VAL A 16 -11.81 15.32 30.72
CA VAL A 16 -10.59 14.72 30.17
C VAL A 16 -10.67 13.25 30.56
N CYS A 17 -11.06 12.40 29.61
CA CYS A 17 -10.94 10.95 29.76
C CYS A 17 -9.43 10.64 29.79
N GLN A 18 -8.83 10.60 30.98
CA GLN A 18 -7.48 10.07 31.14
C GLN A 18 -7.54 8.56 30.91
N ALA A 19 -7.28 8.15 29.67
CA ALA A 19 -6.90 6.78 29.36
C ALA A 19 -5.38 6.66 29.47
N GLN A 20 -4.86 6.65 30.69
CA GLN A 20 -3.47 6.27 30.98
C GLN A 20 -3.52 5.43 32.26
N ASP A 21 -3.15 4.14 32.18
CA ASP A 21 -2.62 3.33 33.31
C ASP A 21 -2.45 1.82 33.02
N ALA A 22 -2.83 1.30 31.85
CA ALA A 22 -2.44 -0.06 31.49
C ALA A 22 -0.98 -0.09 30.97
N PRO A 23 -0.11 -0.99 31.46
CA PRO A 23 1.21 -1.17 30.87
C PRO A 23 1.08 -1.61 29.41
N PRO A 24 2.05 -1.25 28.54
CA PRO A 24 2.00 -1.64 27.14
C PRO A 24 1.97 -3.17 27.01
N PRO A 25 1.20 -3.73 26.07
CA PRO A 25 1.21 -5.16 25.81
C PRO A 25 2.65 -5.63 25.53
N PRO A 26 3.12 -6.74 26.11
CA PRO A 26 4.51 -7.18 25.96
C PRO A 26 4.96 -7.36 24.51
N GLU A 27 4.05 -7.77 23.62
CA GLU A 27 4.28 -7.92 22.18
C GLU A 27 4.48 -6.58 21.44
N ARG A 28 4.13 -5.46 22.06
CA ARG A 28 4.36 -4.10 21.56
C ARG A 28 5.61 -3.46 22.13
N VAL A 29 6.32 -4.13 23.03
CA VAL A 29 7.54 -3.61 23.64
C VAL A 29 8.75 -4.23 22.93
N LEU A 30 9.61 -3.40 22.34
CA LEU A 30 10.95 -3.83 21.93
C LEU A 30 11.84 -3.80 23.19
N PRO A 31 12.28 -4.95 23.73
CA PRO A 31 12.94 -5.00 25.03
C PRO A 31 14.41 -4.56 24.98
N VAL A 32 15.02 -4.54 23.79
CA VAL A 32 16.41 -4.15 23.55
C VAL A 32 16.47 -2.74 22.94
N ASP A 33 17.59 -2.06 23.16
CA ASP A 33 17.85 -0.74 22.61
C ASP A 33 17.92 -0.79 21.07
N PRO A 34 17.03 -0.09 20.34
CA PRO A 34 16.99 -0.15 18.88
C PRO A 34 18.24 0.46 18.22
N VAL A 35 18.91 1.41 18.87
CA VAL A 35 20.14 2.04 18.36
C VAL A 35 21.31 1.07 18.44
N GLU A 36 21.46 0.39 19.58
CA GLU A 36 22.44 -0.69 19.76
C GLU A 36 22.13 -1.87 18.85
N LEU A 37 20.84 -2.22 18.73
CA LEU A 37 20.37 -3.36 17.94
C LEU A 37 20.70 -3.19 16.46
N VAL A 38 20.46 -2.02 15.87
CA VAL A 38 20.89 -1.71 14.49
C VAL A 38 22.41 -1.79 14.34
N GLY A 39 23.17 -1.48 15.40
CA GLY A 39 24.62 -1.66 15.48
C GLY A 39 25.08 -3.11 15.67
N GLY A 40 24.16 -4.06 15.83
CA GLY A 40 24.44 -5.49 16.02
C GLY A 40 24.51 -5.95 17.48
N ASN A 41 24.19 -5.08 18.45
CA ASN A 41 24.26 -5.38 19.87
C ASN A 41 22.85 -5.51 20.49
N GLU A 42 22.54 -6.66 21.08
CA GLU A 42 21.28 -6.87 21.82
C GLU A 42 21.40 -6.39 23.28
N THR A 43 21.52 -5.08 23.46
CA THR A 43 21.59 -4.46 24.80
C THR A 43 20.17 -4.23 25.35
N LEU A 44 19.88 -4.70 26.56
CA LEU A 44 18.58 -4.45 27.21
C LEU A 44 18.35 -2.95 27.42
N GLY A 45 17.15 -2.48 27.07
CA GLY A 45 16.74 -1.10 27.34
C GLY A 45 16.18 -0.93 28.75
N ASN A 46 16.38 0.25 29.33
CA ASN A 46 15.78 0.64 30.61
C ASN A 46 14.28 0.96 30.42
N PRO A 47 13.35 0.33 31.17
CA PRO A 47 11.93 0.66 31.12
C PRO A 47 11.60 2.14 31.39
N GLU A 48 12.43 2.85 32.16
CA GLU A 48 12.28 4.29 32.42
C GLU A 48 12.67 5.16 31.22
N LEU A 49 13.45 4.60 30.29
CA LEU A 49 13.83 5.24 29.03
C LEU A 49 13.02 4.60 27.90
N THR A 50 11.73 4.92 27.84
CA THR A 50 10.82 4.39 26.82
C THR A 50 10.28 5.51 25.92
N VAL A 51 10.12 5.23 24.62
CA VAL A 51 9.40 6.08 23.66
C VAL A 51 8.32 5.22 22.99
N GLU A 52 7.08 5.73 22.97
CA GLU A 52 6.01 5.16 22.14
C GLU A 52 6.07 5.78 20.74
N ARG A 53 5.94 4.94 19.72
CA ARG A 53 5.85 5.35 18.32
C ARG A 53 5.15 4.27 17.51
N ASP A 54 4.14 4.67 16.73
CA ASP A 54 3.35 3.81 15.85
C ASP A 54 2.77 2.56 16.56
N GLY A 55 2.38 2.71 17.84
CA GLY A 55 1.82 1.64 18.66
C GLY A 55 2.86 0.69 19.27
N TYR A 56 4.16 0.97 19.09
CA TYR A 56 5.27 0.23 19.69
C TYR A 56 6.02 1.06 20.72
N PHE A 57 6.57 0.37 21.71
CA PHE A 57 7.29 0.95 22.84
C PHE A 57 8.76 0.53 22.77
N TYR A 58 9.63 1.49 22.47
CA TYR A 58 11.07 1.31 22.31
C TYR A 58 11.77 1.65 23.62
N ARG A 59 12.54 0.72 24.18
CA ARG A 59 13.33 0.95 25.39
C ARG A 59 14.78 1.26 25.01
N PHE A 60 15.43 2.14 25.77
CA PHE A 60 16.81 2.57 25.48
C PHE A 60 17.74 2.25 26.64
N ALA A 61 18.96 1.82 26.33
CA ALA A 61 20.00 1.55 27.31
C ALA A 61 20.61 2.85 27.88
N SER A 62 20.52 3.95 27.14
CA SER A 62 21.00 5.27 27.56
C SER A 62 20.12 6.42 27.07
N PRO A 63 20.13 7.59 27.76
CA PRO A 63 19.45 8.79 27.26
C PRO A 63 19.98 9.24 25.90
N ALA A 64 21.28 9.06 25.63
CA ALA A 64 21.88 9.41 24.33
C ALA A 64 21.27 8.61 23.17
N ASN A 65 21.04 7.30 23.37
CA ASN A 65 20.40 6.45 22.36
C ASN A 65 18.92 6.83 22.16
N ARG A 66 18.20 7.18 23.23
CA ARG A 66 16.85 7.73 23.13
C ARG A 66 16.81 8.99 22.26
N GLU A 67 17.72 9.93 22.49
CA GLU A 67 17.80 11.16 21.68
C GLU A 67 18.19 10.85 20.23
N ALA A 68 19.10 9.91 19.99
CA ALA A 68 19.47 9.48 18.64
C ALA A 68 18.27 8.88 17.87
N PHE A 69 17.44 8.09 18.56
CA PHE A 69 16.18 7.57 18.00
C PHE A 69 15.20 8.68 17.68
N LEU A 70 14.96 9.61 18.61
CA LEU A 70 14.03 10.72 18.38
C LEU A 70 14.47 11.63 17.23
N ALA A 71 15.78 11.80 17.04
CA ALA A 71 16.33 12.58 15.95
C ALA A 71 16.19 11.88 14.58
N ASN A 72 16.26 10.55 14.52
CA ASN A 72 16.24 9.79 13.26
C ASN A 72 15.42 8.49 13.39
N PRO A 73 14.09 8.57 13.68
CA PRO A 73 13.31 7.40 14.03
C PRO A 73 13.26 6.37 12.90
N GLU A 74 13.17 6.80 11.64
CA GLU A 74 13.09 5.92 10.46
C GLU A 74 14.27 4.95 10.33
N LYS A 75 15.42 5.25 10.95
CA LYS A 75 16.62 4.40 10.97
C LYS A 75 16.53 3.28 12.02
N TYR A 76 15.81 3.51 13.11
CA TYR A 76 15.84 2.67 14.31
C TYR A 76 14.47 2.07 14.66
N GLU A 77 13.39 2.59 14.09
CA GLU A 77 12.04 2.05 14.27
C GLU A 77 11.89 0.68 13.59
N LEU A 78 10.86 -0.06 14.01
CA LEU A 78 10.49 -1.29 13.35
C LEU A 78 10.10 -1.00 11.89
N ALA A 79 10.70 -1.74 10.97
CA ALA A 79 10.38 -1.71 9.55
C ALA A 79 8.88 -1.96 9.33
N ASP A 80 8.33 -1.33 8.30
CA ASP A 80 6.92 -1.40 7.94
C ASP A 80 5.97 -1.09 9.11
N GLY A 81 6.39 -0.20 10.03
CA GLY A 81 5.59 0.16 11.20
C GLY A 81 5.32 -1.01 12.15
N GLY A 82 6.23 -1.99 12.16
CA GLY A 82 6.09 -3.23 12.93
C GLY A 82 5.14 -4.26 12.34
N ALA A 83 4.64 -4.08 11.11
CA ALA A 83 3.95 -5.16 10.40
C ALA A 83 4.84 -6.42 10.32
N CYS A 84 4.21 -7.60 10.23
CA CYS A 84 4.96 -8.85 10.16
C CYS A 84 5.90 -8.85 8.95
N GLY A 85 7.21 -8.86 9.17
CA GLY A 85 8.21 -8.73 8.11
C GLY A 85 8.14 -9.83 7.05
N ARG A 86 7.60 -11.01 7.39
CA ARG A 86 7.34 -12.09 6.43
C ARG A 86 6.11 -11.85 5.56
N MET A 87 5.08 -11.21 6.11
CA MET A 87 3.77 -11.02 5.46
C MET A 87 3.66 -9.65 4.77
N GLY A 88 4.50 -8.69 5.13
CA GLY A 88 4.62 -7.36 4.52
C GLY A 88 3.80 -6.28 5.22
N ALA A 89 3.98 -5.03 4.80
CA ALA A 89 3.41 -3.85 5.44
C ALA A 89 1.88 -3.78 5.53
N LEU A 90 1.17 -4.40 4.59
CA LEU A 90 -0.31 -4.47 4.58
C LEU A 90 -0.83 -5.75 5.27
N SER A 91 -0.08 -6.25 6.26
CA SER A 91 -0.50 -7.34 7.14
C SER A 91 -0.75 -6.83 8.57
N GLY A 92 -1.11 -7.75 9.47
CA GLY A 92 -1.17 -7.47 10.90
C GLY A 92 0.22 -7.23 11.50
N LEU A 93 0.22 -6.53 12.63
CA LEU A 93 1.44 -6.21 13.37
C LEU A 93 2.13 -7.46 13.96
N GLY A 94 3.47 -7.46 13.97
CA GLY A 94 4.30 -8.49 14.57
C GLY A 94 4.52 -8.30 16.08
N ASP A 95 5.11 -9.30 16.72
CA ASP A 95 5.57 -9.21 18.12
C ASP A 95 6.99 -8.63 18.15
N ALA A 96 7.18 -7.49 18.81
CA ALA A 96 8.46 -6.79 18.89
C ALA A 96 9.54 -7.58 19.63
N ARG A 97 9.19 -8.66 20.35
CA ARG A 97 10.16 -9.58 20.97
C ARG A 97 10.66 -10.63 19.97
N ARG A 98 10.00 -10.77 18.83
CA ARG A 98 10.41 -11.62 17.71
C ARG A 98 10.95 -10.72 16.62
N PHE A 99 12.24 -10.42 16.67
CA PHE A 99 12.87 -9.52 15.71
C PHE A 99 14.04 -10.15 14.97
N VAL A 100 14.40 -9.52 13.85
CA VAL A 100 15.61 -9.75 13.07
C VAL A 100 16.09 -8.39 12.55
N VAL A 101 17.39 -8.12 12.65
CA VAL A 101 18.01 -7.03 11.90
C VAL A 101 18.45 -7.53 10.54
N HIS A 102 17.99 -6.86 9.49
CA HIS A 102 18.39 -7.14 8.11
C HIS A 102 18.55 -5.82 7.36
N GLU A 103 19.67 -5.66 6.64
CA GLU A 103 20.02 -4.42 5.93
C GLU A 103 19.89 -3.15 6.79
N GLY A 104 20.29 -3.25 8.07
CA GLY A 104 20.23 -2.12 9.00
C GLY A 104 18.82 -1.73 9.46
N ARG A 105 17.80 -2.55 9.17
CA ARG A 105 16.42 -2.36 9.62
C ARG A 105 15.97 -3.48 10.56
N ILE A 106 15.11 -3.15 11.53
CA ILE A 106 14.59 -4.11 12.50
C ILE A 106 13.20 -4.59 12.03
N TYR A 107 13.04 -5.88 11.77
CA TYR A 107 11.77 -6.49 11.36
C TYR A 107 11.15 -7.26 12.53
N ALA A 108 9.86 -7.05 12.79
CA ALA A 108 9.09 -7.82 13.77
C ALA A 108 8.29 -8.95 13.10
N PHE A 109 7.93 -10.00 13.84
CA PHE A 109 7.25 -11.17 13.28
C PHE A 109 6.03 -11.61 14.10
N ALA A 110 4.94 -11.97 13.40
CA ALA A 110 3.72 -12.49 14.02
C ALA A 110 3.92 -13.86 14.68
N SER A 111 4.91 -14.65 14.23
CA SER A 111 5.25 -15.96 14.79
C SER A 111 6.70 -16.34 14.49
N GLU A 112 7.23 -17.33 15.22
CA GLU A 112 8.55 -17.90 14.89
C GLU A 112 8.58 -18.53 13.50
N GLY A 113 7.47 -19.09 13.02
CA GLY A 113 7.36 -19.58 11.65
C GLY A 113 7.54 -18.47 10.62
N CYS A 114 6.97 -17.28 10.88
CA CYS A 114 7.18 -16.10 10.05
C CYS A 114 8.65 -15.66 10.07
N ARG A 115 9.25 -15.57 11.26
CA ARG A 115 10.68 -15.20 11.45
C ARG A 115 11.61 -16.15 10.70
N ALA A 116 11.45 -17.46 10.91
CA ALA A 116 12.23 -18.48 10.22
C ALA A 116 12.00 -18.46 8.70
N GLY A 117 10.77 -18.20 8.25
CA GLY A 117 10.45 -18.05 6.84
C GLY A 117 11.13 -16.83 6.19
N PHE A 118 11.20 -15.70 6.91
CA PHE A 118 11.88 -14.50 6.46
C PHE A 118 13.38 -14.73 6.33
N LEU A 119 14.02 -15.32 7.35
CA LEU A 119 15.47 -15.60 7.35
C LEU A 119 15.94 -16.51 6.20
N LYS A 120 15.06 -17.33 5.61
CA LYS A 120 15.38 -18.16 4.45
C LYS A 120 15.59 -17.34 3.18
N ASP A 121 14.80 -16.28 2.99
CA ASP A 121 14.82 -15.44 1.78
C ASP A 121 14.16 -14.08 2.07
N PRO A 122 14.90 -13.16 2.72
CA PRO A 122 14.38 -11.84 3.12
C PRO A 122 13.86 -11.03 1.92
N GLU A 123 14.53 -11.14 0.78
CA GLU A 123 14.22 -10.42 -0.47
C GLU A 123 12.85 -10.77 -1.04
N LYS A 124 12.38 -11.99 -0.78
CA LYS A 124 11.00 -12.39 -1.10
C LYS A 124 9.96 -11.79 -0.17
N SER A 125 10.33 -11.10 0.90
CA SER A 125 9.36 -10.52 1.84
C SER A 125 9.32 -9.00 1.78
N ILE A 126 10.46 -8.35 1.48
CA ILE A 126 10.66 -6.89 1.50
C ILE A 126 10.20 -6.25 0.18
N ASP A 127 9.12 -5.46 0.24
CA ASP A 127 8.58 -4.71 -0.91
C ASP A 127 9.18 -3.29 -0.96
N ARG A 128 10.05 -3.05 -1.94
CA ARG A 128 10.75 -1.79 -2.13
C ARG A 128 10.08 -0.96 -3.24
N PRO A 129 10.13 0.38 -3.15
CA PRO A 129 9.79 1.23 -4.29
C PRO A 129 10.63 0.85 -5.51
N ASP A 130 10.01 0.84 -6.69
CA ASP A 130 10.71 0.61 -7.95
C ASP A 130 11.55 1.84 -8.32
N SER A 131 12.64 1.61 -9.05
CA SER A 131 13.46 2.69 -9.61
C SER A 131 12.93 3.13 -10.98
N ALA A 132 13.07 4.41 -11.31
CA ALA A 132 12.70 4.92 -12.63
C ALA A 132 13.55 4.25 -13.73
N PRO A 133 12.95 3.81 -14.85
CA PRO A 133 13.70 3.26 -15.96
C PRO A 133 14.48 4.37 -16.68
N SER A 134 15.69 4.05 -17.13
CA SER A 134 16.46 4.87 -18.07
C SER A 134 16.33 4.35 -19.50
N GLY A 135 16.53 5.24 -20.47
CA GLY A 135 16.58 4.95 -21.89
C GLY A 135 17.21 6.12 -22.67
N THR A 136 17.46 5.91 -23.96
CA THR A 136 17.87 6.99 -24.87
C THR A 136 16.73 7.96 -25.13
N ASP A 137 17.03 9.16 -25.66
CA ASP A 137 16.01 10.15 -26.04
C ASP A 137 14.97 9.55 -26.99
N GLU A 138 15.42 8.77 -27.99
CA GLU A 138 14.57 8.02 -28.91
C GLU A 138 13.63 7.05 -28.17
N GLN A 139 14.13 6.29 -27.19
CA GLN A 139 13.30 5.37 -26.42
C GLN A 139 12.29 6.11 -25.55
N ILE A 140 12.66 7.27 -25.00
CA ILE A 140 11.77 8.12 -24.20
C ILE A 140 10.65 8.68 -25.08
N GLU A 141 10.99 9.22 -26.25
CA GLU A 141 10.02 9.75 -27.21
C GLU A 141 9.04 8.67 -27.69
N GLN A 142 9.55 7.50 -28.09
CA GLN A 142 8.72 6.34 -28.48
C GLN A 142 7.86 5.82 -27.32
N GLY A 143 8.41 5.79 -26.11
CA GLY A 143 7.67 5.40 -24.91
C GLY A 143 6.50 6.35 -24.64
N ARG A 144 6.73 7.66 -24.72
CA ARG A 144 5.69 8.68 -24.57
C ARG A 144 4.61 8.56 -25.66
N ALA A 145 5.00 8.40 -26.92
CA ALA A 145 4.06 8.22 -28.02
C ALA A 145 3.17 6.97 -27.84
N THR A 146 3.73 5.88 -27.30
CA THR A 146 2.98 4.65 -26.97
C THR A 146 1.96 4.91 -25.86
N VAL A 147 2.36 5.62 -24.80
CA VAL A 147 1.47 5.99 -23.70
C VAL A 147 0.39 6.98 -24.14
N ASP A 148 0.69 7.92 -25.04
CA ASP A 148 -0.30 8.86 -25.57
C ASP A 148 -1.39 8.15 -26.38
N ARG A 149 -1.05 7.12 -27.16
CA ARG A 149 -2.06 6.25 -27.81
C ARG A 149 -2.91 5.51 -26.78
N LEU A 150 -2.29 5.00 -25.71
CA LEU A 150 -3.02 4.38 -24.61
C LEU A 150 -3.98 5.35 -23.91
N VAL A 151 -3.54 6.58 -23.67
CA VAL A 151 -4.37 7.64 -23.10
C VAL A 151 -5.54 7.96 -24.01
N ALA A 152 -5.32 8.07 -25.33
CA ALA A 152 -6.38 8.31 -26.30
C ALA A 152 -7.42 7.18 -26.28
N TRP A 153 -6.99 5.91 -26.29
CA TRP A 153 -7.87 4.75 -26.17
C TRP A 153 -8.69 4.74 -24.88
N ALA A 154 -8.05 5.12 -23.76
CA ALA A 154 -8.68 5.12 -22.45
C ALA A 154 -9.73 6.24 -22.26
N GLY A 155 -9.84 7.19 -23.19
CA GLY A 155 -10.82 8.29 -23.12
C GLY A 155 -10.20 9.69 -23.23
N GLY A 156 -8.87 9.80 -23.34
CA GLY A 156 -8.15 11.05 -23.51
C GLY A 156 -7.76 11.74 -22.20
N ARG A 157 -6.73 12.60 -22.29
CA ARG A 157 -6.08 13.26 -21.14
C ARG A 157 -7.05 14.08 -20.28
N GLU A 158 -7.89 14.89 -20.91
CA GLU A 158 -8.86 15.75 -20.20
C GLU A 158 -9.85 14.93 -19.38
N ARG A 159 -10.37 13.83 -19.96
CA ARG A 159 -11.37 12.99 -19.28
C ARG A 159 -10.77 12.19 -18.15
N LEU A 160 -9.58 11.65 -18.38
CA LEU A 160 -8.81 11.04 -17.32
C LEU A 160 -8.60 12.06 -16.21
N ALA A 161 -8.00 13.22 -16.47
CA ALA A 161 -7.78 14.26 -15.46
C ALA A 161 -9.06 14.65 -14.68
N ALA A 162 -10.22 14.68 -15.34
CA ALA A 162 -11.51 15.02 -14.73
C ALA A 162 -12.11 13.93 -13.83
N VAL A 163 -11.64 12.68 -13.86
CA VAL A 163 -12.14 11.66 -12.92
C VAL A 163 -11.80 12.08 -11.49
N SER A 164 -12.82 12.27 -10.66
CA SER A 164 -12.68 12.67 -9.25
C SER A 164 -12.55 11.48 -8.31
N SER A 165 -13.03 10.31 -8.72
CA SER A 165 -12.88 9.07 -7.96
C SER A 165 -13.00 7.83 -8.84
N TYR A 166 -12.43 6.74 -8.37
CA TYR A 166 -12.50 5.40 -8.96
C TYR A 166 -12.75 4.37 -7.88
N GLN A 167 -13.69 3.46 -8.13
CA GLN A 167 -13.96 2.33 -7.26
C GLN A 167 -14.16 1.08 -8.10
N HIS A 168 -13.70 -0.07 -7.59
CA HIS A 168 -14.08 -1.36 -8.13
C HIS A 168 -14.41 -2.37 -7.04
N ARG A 169 -15.21 -3.36 -7.42
CA ARG A 169 -15.51 -4.54 -6.59
C ARG A 169 -15.12 -5.82 -7.34
N ILE A 170 -14.48 -6.73 -6.62
CA ILE A 170 -14.20 -8.11 -7.06
C ILE A 170 -14.92 -9.05 -6.09
N GLU A 171 -15.62 -10.04 -6.63
CA GLU A 171 -16.28 -11.08 -5.83
C GLU A 171 -15.77 -12.44 -6.26
N ARG A 172 -15.40 -13.28 -5.29
CA ARG A 172 -14.87 -14.62 -5.49
C ARG A 172 -15.50 -15.59 -4.50
N ILE A 173 -15.57 -16.86 -4.88
CA ILE A 173 -15.79 -17.97 -3.97
C ILE A 173 -14.48 -18.73 -3.91
N VAL A 174 -13.88 -18.84 -2.73
CA VAL A 174 -12.58 -19.50 -2.53
C VAL A 174 -12.72 -20.70 -1.60
N PRO A 175 -11.90 -21.75 -1.75
CA PRO A 175 -11.85 -22.84 -0.78
C PRO A 175 -11.50 -22.35 0.62
N ASN A 176 -12.17 -22.88 1.64
CA ASN A 176 -11.95 -22.60 3.05
C ASN A 176 -12.05 -23.91 3.87
N GLY A 177 -10.95 -24.67 3.93
CA GLY A 177 -10.99 -26.04 4.47
C GLY A 177 -11.88 -26.95 3.63
N GLU A 178 -12.87 -27.57 4.26
CA GLU A 178 -13.86 -28.44 3.59
C GLU A 178 -15.03 -27.64 2.97
N THR A 179 -15.11 -26.33 3.25
CA THR A 179 -16.18 -25.46 2.74
C THR A 179 -15.62 -24.44 1.76
N THR A 180 -16.45 -23.48 1.34
CA THR A 180 -16.05 -22.32 0.57
C THR A 180 -16.37 -21.05 1.33
N ALA A 181 -15.60 -19.99 1.11
CA ALA A 181 -15.89 -18.65 1.61
C ALA A 181 -16.15 -17.69 0.45
N ARG A 182 -17.17 -16.83 0.59
CA ARG A 182 -17.34 -15.64 -0.24
C ARG A 182 -16.32 -14.60 0.18
N VAL A 183 -15.57 -14.11 -0.81
CA VAL A 183 -14.57 -13.05 -0.63
C VAL A 183 -14.90 -11.87 -1.52
N VAL A 184 -15.08 -10.70 -0.90
CA VAL A 184 -15.34 -9.44 -1.59
C VAL A 184 -14.14 -8.51 -1.38
N SER A 185 -13.41 -8.22 -2.46
CA SER A 185 -12.33 -7.23 -2.44
C SER A 185 -12.84 -5.89 -3.01
N ARG A 186 -12.48 -4.78 -2.38
CA ARG A 186 -12.77 -3.42 -2.83
C ARG A 186 -11.48 -2.62 -2.93
N ALA A 187 -11.38 -1.78 -3.96
CA ALA A 187 -10.38 -0.75 -4.06
C ALA A 187 -11.07 0.56 -4.47
N GLY A 188 -10.68 1.66 -3.85
CA GLY A 188 -11.24 2.99 -4.03
C GLY A 188 -10.15 4.04 -4.02
N ILE A 189 -10.26 5.03 -4.88
CA ILE A 189 -9.40 6.21 -4.94
C ILE A 189 -10.31 7.42 -5.05
N GLN A 190 -10.18 8.37 -4.14
CA GLN A 190 -10.77 9.69 -4.26
C GLN A 190 -9.62 10.66 -4.46
N TYR A 191 -9.56 11.28 -5.64
CA TYR A 191 -8.48 12.20 -5.98
C TYR A 191 -8.62 13.50 -5.18
N PRO A 192 -7.49 14.13 -4.80
CA PRO A 192 -6.13 13.77 -5.22
C PRO A 192 -5.47 12.64 -4.41
N ALA A 193 -5.88 12.35 -3.18
CA ALA A 193 -4.98 11.63 -2.26
C ALA A 193 -5.61 10.65 -1.26
N ILE A 194 -6.89 10.27 -1.44
CA ILE A 194 -7.55 9.29 -0.57
C ILE A 194 -7.54 7.93 -1.24
N TYR A 195 -7.03 6.93 -0.54
CA TYR A 195 -6.93 5.55 -0.99
C TYR A 195 -7.67 4.64 -0.02
N VAL A 196 -8.47 3.73 -0.55
CA VAL A 196 -9.18 2.70 0.22
C VAL A 196 -8.93 1.35 -0.42
N ARG A 197 -8.56 0.36 0.36
CA ARG A 197 -8.44 -1.02 -0.10
C ARG A 197 -8.89 -1.95 1.01
N GLY A 198 -9.77 -2.88 0.70
CA GLY A 198 -10.21 -3.84 1.69
C GLY A 198 -10.64 -5.17 1.11
N GLU A 199 -10.78 -6.13 2.00
CA GLU A 199 -11.30 -7.45 1.69
C GLU A 199 -12.20 -7.92 2.81
N CYS A 200 -13.35 -8.50 2.45
CA CYS A 200 -14.27 -9.14 3.36
C CYS A 200 -14.32 -10.64 3.06
N TRP A 201 -14.06 -11.46 4.05
CA TRP A 201 -14.26 -12.91 4.04
C TRP A 201 -15.52 -13.21 4.83
N GLU A 202 -16.60 -13.57 4.12
CA GLU A 202 -17.94 -13.56 4.69
C GLU A 202 -18.22 -12.21 5.40
N ASP A 203 -18.45 -12.23 6.71
CA ASP A 203 -18.74 -11.05 7.53
C ASP A 203 -17.48 -10.36 8.10
N SER A 204 -16.29 -10.95 7.93
CA SER A 204 -15.04 -10.42 8.48
C SER A 204 -14.31 -9.56 7.45
N CYS A 205 -14.22 -8.25 7.70
CA CYS A 205 -13.59 -7.29 6.80
C CYS A 205 -12.31 -6.67 7.39
N TRP A 206 -11.32 -6.46 6.52
CA TRP A 206 -10.14 -5.63 6.78
C TRP A 206 -10.04 -4.55 5.72
N VAL A 207 -10.00 -3.29 6.14
CA VAL A 207 -9.96 -2.14 5.24
C VAL A 207 -8.80 -1.23 5.64
N PHE A 208 -7.89 -1.01 4.70
CA PHE A 208 -6.90 0.03 4.77
C PHE A 208 -7.46 1.29 4.12
N ALA A 209 -7.37 2.41 4.80
CA ALA A 209 -7.64 3.72 4.24
C ALA A 209 -6.48 4.65 4.52
N ALA A 210 -6.12 5.51 3.57
CA ALA A 210 -5.09 6.52 3.77
C ALA A 210 -5.43 7.82 3.06
N CYS A 211 -5.04 8.93 3.67
CA CYS A 211 -5.07 10.27 3.11
C CYS A 211 -3.77 10.98 3.48
N GLU A 212 -3.05 11.47 2.48
CA GLU A 212 -1.73 12.08 2.69
C GLU A 212 -0.80 11.14 3.51
N LYS A 213 -0.24 11.62 4.62
CA LYS A 213 0.65 10.82 5.49
C LYS A 213 -0.09 10.03 6.56
N ARG A 214 -1.43 10.10 6.61
CA ARG A 214 -2.25 9.44 7.62
C ARG A 214 -2.91 8.21 7.01
N GLY A 215 -3.05 7.17 7.81
CA GLY A 215 -3.84 6.01 7.42
C GLY A 215 -4.35 5.24 8.61
N VAL A 216 -5.32 4.36 8.35
CA VAL A 216 -5.93 3.48 9.32
C VAL A 216 -6.17 2.12 8.70
N LEU A 217 -5.95 1.06 9.49
CA LEU A 217 -6.48 -0.27 9.27
C LEU A 217 -7.71 -0.45 10.16
N VAL A 218 -8.85 -0.77 9.54
CA VAL A 218 -10.10 -1.09 10.21
C VAL A 218 -10.38 -2.58 10.08
N SER A 219 -10.65 -3.26 11.19
CA SER A 219 -10.91 -4.71 11.26
C SER A 219 -11.96 -5.00 12.34
N GLY A 220 -13.21 -5.20 11.92
CA GLY A 220 -14.35 -5.18 12.86
C GLY A 220 -14.39 -3.82 13.59
N ASP A 221 -14.50 -3.84 14.92
CA ASP A 221 -14.50 -2.61 15.74
C ASP A 221 -13.10 -2.02 15.99
N LYS A 222 -12.03 -2.71 15.57
CA LYS A 222 -10.65 -2.28 15.80
C LYS A 222 -10.22 -1.27 14.75
N ARG A 223 -9.56 -0.20 15.21
CA ARG A 223 -8.96 0.86 14.40
C ARG A 223 -7.50 0.99 14.79
N GLU A 224 -6.60 0.83 13.82
CA GLU A 224 -5.15 0.90 14.02
C GLU A 224 -4.58 1.98 13.11
N ALA A 225 -3.93 2.99 13.68
CA ALA A 225 -3.22 3.99 12.89
C ALA A 225 -2.08 3.33 12.10
N LEU A 226 -1.95 3.68 10.82
CA LEU A 226 -0.86 3.20 9.98
C LEU A 226 0.35 4.11 10.10
N ALA A 227 1.50 3.51 10.41
CA ALA A 227 2.79 4.16 10.22
C ALA A 227 2.96 4.65 8.77
N GLN A 228 3.74 5.70 8.56
CA GLN A 228 3.93 6.31 7.23
C GLN A 228 4.43 5.29 6.18
N SER A 229 5.35 4.39 6.57
CA SER A 229 5.88 3.35 5.68
C SER A 229 4.80 2.39 5.15
N ARG A 230 3.76 2.10 5.95
CA ARG A 230 2.61 1.29 5.53
C ARG A 230 1.68 2.06 4.59
N VAL A 231 1.49 3.36 4.84
CA VAL A 231 0.75 4.26 3.93
C VAL A 231 1.42 4.32 2.55
N GLU A 232 2.75 4.40 2.51
CA GLU A 232 3.51 4.40 1.26
C GLU A 232 3.37 3.09 0.49
N VAL A 233 3.36 1.94 1.18
CA VAL A 233 3.11 0.64 0.54
C VAL A 233 1.70 0.56 -0.01
N LEU A 234 0.70 1.03 0.74
CA LEU A 234 -0.70 1.09 0.26
C LEU A 234 -0.78 1.89 -1.04
N ARG A 235 -0.19 3.08 -1.08
CA ARG A 235 -0.14 3.93 -2.28
C ARG A 235 0.50 3.23 -3.46
N ARG A 236 1.64 2.55 -3.26
CA ARG A 236 2.29 1.78 -4.33
C ARG A 236 1.42 0.65 -4.86
N THR A 237 0.73 -0.08 -3.97
CA THR A 237 -0.25 -1.10 -4.37
C THR A 237 -1.38 -0.50 -5.20
N MET A 238 -1.90 0.68 -4.82
CA MET A 238 -2.96 1.35 -5.58
C MET A 238 -2.46 1.86 -6.94
N GLY A 239 -1.22 2.33 -7.03
CA GLY A 239 -0.59 2.77 -8.29
C GLY A 239 -0.42 1.67 -9.34
N ARG A 240 -0.59 0.39 -8.97
CA ARG A 240 -0.55 -0.77 -9.89
C ARG A 240 -1.90 -1.03 -10.56
N LEU A 241 -2.95 -0.29 -10.21
CA LEU A 241 -4.27 -0.43 -10.82
C LEU A 241 -4.27 0.12 -12.27
N PRO A 242 -5.05 -0.46 -13.20
CA PRO A 242 -5.02 -0.05 -14.60
C PRO A 242 -5.32 1.44 -14.83
N LEU A 243 -6.31 1.99 -14.11
CA LEU A 243 -6.62 3.42 -14.23
C LEU A 243 -5.48 4.29 -13.71
N GLU A 244 -4.87 3.93 -12.58
CA GLU A 244 -3.72 4.66 -12.01
C GLU A 244 -2.51 4.59 -12.94
N ALA A 245 -2.23 3.43 -13.52
CA ALA A 245 -1.15 3.25 -14.49
C ALA A 245 -1.30 4.18 -15.70
N ILE A 246 -2.53 4.36 -16.20
CA ILE A 246 -2.81 5.25 -17.34
C ILE A 246 -2.76 6.73 -16.87
N ARG A 247 -3.42 7.05 -15.76
CA ARG A 247 -3.47 8.43 -15.20
C ARG A 247 -2.11 8.96 -14.77
N ALA A 248 -1.19 8.09 -14.36
CA ALA A 248 0.16 8.48 -13.99
C ALA A 248 0.85 9.29 -15.10
N SER A 249 0.51 9.06 -16.37
CA SER A 249 1.01 9.82 -17.53
C SER A 249 0.65 11.32 -17.55
N ILE A 250 -0.22 11.76 -16.63
CA ILE A 250 -0.61 13.15 -16.45
C ILE A 250 0.35 13.88 -15.51
N ALA A 251 1.06 13.14 -14.64
CA ALA A 251 2.03 13.72 -13.72
C ALA A 251 3.28 14.24 -14.46
N GLU A 252 3.86 15.32 -13.95
CA GLU A 252 5.03 15.97 -14.55
C GLU A 252 6.29 15.09 -14.45
N ASP A 253 6.42 14.32 -13.37
CA ASP A 253 7.55 13.41 -13.10
C ASP A 253 7.35 12.01 -13.69
N PHE A 254 6.32 11.81 -14.52
CA PHE A 254 6.08 10.54 -15.19
C PHE A 254 7.17 10.21 -16.21
N VAL A 255 7.68 8.98 -16.08
CA VAL A 255 8.68 8.41 -16.99
C VAL A 255 8.03 7.32 -17.83
N ALA A 256 8.29 7.34 -19.15
CA ALA A 256 7.95 6.27 -20.07
C ALA A 256 9.13 6.03 -21.02
N VAL A 257 9.53 4.76 -21.15
CA VAL A 257 10.66 4.33 -21.97
C VAL A 257 10.23 3.11 -22.78
N SER A 258 10.37 3.19 -24.11
CA SER A 258 10.12 2.09 -25.03
C SER A 258 10.95 0.86 -24.64
N ASP A 259 10.30 -0.31 -24.69
CA ASP A 259 10.85 -1.59 -24.25
C ASP A 259 10.62 -2.68 -25.32
N GLY A 260 10.62 -2.26 -26.59
CA GLY A 260 10.51 -3.12 -27.75
C GLY A 260 9.07 -3.48 -28.11
N GLU A 261 8.93 -4.47 -28.98
CA GLU A 261 7.64 -4.89 -29.55
C GLU A 261 7.45 -6.40 -29.40
N GLY A 262 6.21 -6.86 -29.55
CA GLY A 262 5.92 -8.28 -29.60
C GLY A 262 4.47 -8.57 -29.93
N GLU A 263 4.05 -9.77 -29.57
CA GLU A 263 2.68 -10.23 -29.74
C GLU A 263 2.17 -10.88 -28.46
N ILE A 264 0.92 -10.61 -28.10
CA ILE A 264 0.21 -11.25 -26.99
C ILE A 264 -1.10 -11.79 -27.54
N ASP A 265 -1.25 -13.11 -27.56
CA ASP A 265 -2.46 -13.81 -27.97
C ASP A 265 -2.99 -13.32 -29.33
N GLY A 266 -2.09 -13.17 -30.32
CA GLY A 266 -2.42 -12.67 -31.67
C GLY A 266 -2.48 -11.14 -31.81
N THR A 267 -2.35 -10.39 -30.72
CA THR A 267 -2.38 -8.91 -30.74
C THR A 267 -0.97 -8.35 -30.78
N ARG A 268 -0.63 -7.57 -31.80
CA ARG A 268 0.66 -6.87 -31.89
C ARG A 268 0.72 -5.74 -30.88
N VAL A 269 1.77 -5.73 -30.08
CA VAL A 269 1.96 -4.76 -28.99
C VAL A 269 3.31 -4.06 -29.05
N GLU A 270 3.34 -2.82 -28.61
CA GLU A 270 4.54 -2.13 -28.14
C GLU A 270 4.60 -2.25 -26.62
N PHE A 271 5.79 -2.52 -26.10
CA PHE A 271 6.06 -2.55 -24.68
C PHE A 271 6.65 -1.23 -24.23
N VAL A 272 6.20 -0.74 -23.09
CA VAL A 272 6.72 0.48 -22.47
C VAL A 272 6.94 0.25 -20.98
N ARG A 273 8.13 0.57 -20.49
CA ARG A 273 8.43 0.66 -19.07
C ARG A 273 8.04 2.05 -18.58
N THR A 274 7.21 2.11 -17.56
CA THR A 274 6.70 3.35 -16.98
C THR A 274 7.06 3.44 -15.51
N TRP A 275 7.19 4.65 -14.99
CA TRP A 275 7.41 4.89 -13.58
C TRP A 275 6.75 6.18 -13.11
N HIS A 276 6.18 6.12 -11.92
CA HIS A 276 5.69 7.28 -11.18
C HIS A 276 5.58 6.93 -9.69
N ALA A 277 5.99 7.84 -8.81
CA ALA A 277 5.85 7.71 -7.35
C ALA A 277 6.33 6.36 -6.77
N GLY A 278 7.45 5.82 -7.28
CA GLY A 278 8.01 4.55 -6.81
C GLY A 278 7.28 3.30 -7.31
N VAL A 279 6.42 3.42 -8.32
CA VAL A 279 5.72 2.31 -8.98
C VAL A 279 6.24 2.15 -10.40
N GLY A 280 6.91 1.04 -10.67
CA GLY A 280 7.45 0.68 -11.97
C GLY A 280 6.56 -0.37 -12.64
N LEU A 281 6.06 -0.07 -13.84
CA LEU A 281 5.21 -0.97 -14.60
C LEU A 281 5.78 -1.23 -15.99
N ARG A 282 5.52 -2.42 -16.54
CA ARG A 282 5.71 -2.71 -17.96
C ARG A 282 4.35 -2.90 -18.61
N LEU A 283 3.95 -1.98 -19.46
CA LEU A 283 2.67 -2.03 -20.18
C LEU A 283 2.90 -2.66 -21.55
N GLY A 284 1.97 -3.50 -21.99
CA GLY A 284 1.86 -3.91 -23.39
C GLY A 284 0.66 -3.22 -24.01
N VAL A 285 0.91 -2.37 -25.00
CA VAL A 285 -0.08 -1.50 -25.64
C VAL A 285 -0.26 -1.97 -27.08
N GLU A 286 -1.50 -2.24 -27.49
CA GLU A 286 -1.82 -2.61 -28.87
C GLU A 286 -1.40 -1.51 -29.85
N LYS A 287 -0.67 -1.90 -30.90
CA LYS A 287 -0.08 -0.95 -31.85
C LYS A 287 -1.09 -0.02 -32.54
N GLU A 288 -2.21 -0.60 -32.99
CA GLU A 288 -3.16 0.11 -33.86
C GLU A 288 -4.09 1.02 -33.06
N MET A 289 -4.73 0.47 -32.01
CA MET A 289 -5.78 1.18 -31.29
C MET A 289 -5.32 1.75 -29.94
N GLY A 290 -4.09 1.45 -29.48
CA GLY A 290 -3.61 1.89 -28.17
C GLY A 290 -4.21 1.13 -26.97
N ARG A 291 -4.90 0.02 -27.19
CA ARG A 291 -5.53 -0.76 -26.11
C ARG A 291 -4.50 -1.30 -25.12
N LEU A 292 -4.80 -1.22 -23.83
CA LEU A 292 -3.98 -1.86 -22.80
C LEU A 292 -4.16 -3.38 -22.82
N VAL A 293 -3.22 -4.12 -23.38
CA VAL A 293 -3.29 -5.59 -23.50
C VAL A 293 -2.70 -6.30 -22.28
N SER A 294 -1.65 -5.73 -21.70
CA SER A 294 -1.02 -6.29 -20.50
C SER A 294 -0.41 -5.22 -19.60
N LEU A 295 -0.27 -5.57 -18.32
CA LEU A 295 0.42 -4.77 -17.32
C LEU A 295 1.21 -5.75 -16.43
N ALA A 296 2.51 -5.53 -16.31
CA ALA A 296 3.38 -6.28 -15.43
C ALA A 296 4.02 -5.38 -14.37
N TYR A 297 4.20 -5.91 -13.17
CA TYR A 297 4.76 -5.20 -12.02
C TYR A 297 5.47 -6.18 -11.08
N ARG A 298 6.32 -5.66 -10.20
CA ARG A 298 6.84 -6.41 -9.04
C ARG A 298 6.02 -6.05 -7.81
N GLY A 299 5.54 -7.04 -7.07
CA GLY A 299 4.62 -6.82 -5.96
C GLY A 299 4.35 -8.07 -5.15
N ARG A 300 3.39 -7.98 -4.23
CA ARG A 300 3.01 -9.05 -3.30
C ARG A 300 1.61 -9.61 -3.56
N GLU A 301 0.91 -9.09 -4.55
CA GLU A 301 -0.49 -9.37 -4.78
C GLU A 301 -0.71 -10.86 -5.11
N GLY A 302 -1.66 -11.52 -4.44
CA GLY A 302 -1.92 -12.95 -4.66
C GLY A 302 -0.94 -13.91 -3.98
N GLY A 303 -0.12 -13.43 -3.03
CA GLY A 303 0.73 -14.29 -2.21
C GLY A 303 1.44 -13.58 -1.05
N GLY A 304 2.23 -14.34 -0.29
CA GLY A 304 3.07 -13.81 0.78
C GLY A 304 4.48 -13.42 0.31
N ASN A 305 4.80 -13.50 -0.99
CA ASN A 305 6.13 -13.20 -1.51
C ASN A 305 6.09 -12.03 -2.48
N VAL A 306 7.16 -11.25 -2.49
CA VAL A 306 7.39 -10.25 -3.52
C VAL A 306 7.95 -10.91 -4.78
N GLN A 307 7.26 -10.75 -5.90
CA GLN A 307 7.57 -11.40 -7.16
C GLN A 307 7.02 -10.63 -8.35
N ALA A 308 7.34 -11.09 -9.57
CA ALA A 308 6.77 -10.53 -10.77
C ALA A 308 5.33 -11.02 -11.00
N HIS A 309 4.46 -10.10 -11.37
CA HIS A 309 3.08 -10.33 -11.77
C HIS A 309 2.88 -9.83 -13.19
N THR A 310 2.18 -10.61 -14.03
CA THR A 310 1.75 -10.16 -15.35
C THR A 310 0.25 -10.35 -15.48
N CYS A 311 -0.47 -9.24 -15.62
CA CYS A 311 -1.88 -9.19 -15.96
C CYS A 311 -2.04 -9.17 -17.48
N ARG A 312 -2.90 -10.04 -18.01
CA ARG A 312 -3.33 -10.06 -19.42
C ARG A 312 -4.82 -9.81 -19.51
N TYR A 313 -5.21 -8.71 -20.12
CA TYR A 313 -6.59 -8.24 -20.12
C TYR A 313 -7.42 -8.90 -21.21
N THR A 314 -8.57 -9.47 -20.83
CA THR A 314 -9.43 -10.27 -21.71
C THR A 314 -10.79 -9.62 -21.97
N LYS A 315 -11.22 -8.70 -21.11
CA LYS A 315 -12.46 -7.92 -21.30
C LYS A 315 -12.21 -6.47 -20.94
N TYR A 316 -12.95 -5.60 -21.60
CA TYR A 316 -12.89 -4.15 -21.45
C TYR A 316 -14.29 -3.58 -21.30
N GLY A 317 -14.40 -2.38 -20.73
CA GLY A 317 -15.65 -1.63 -20.77
C GLY A 317 -15.41 -0.16 -20.54
N THR A 318 -16.33 0.65 -21.05
CA THR A 318 -16.32 2.10 -20.90
C THR A 318 -17.32 2.50 -19.82
N VAL A 319 -16.89 3.32 -18.86
CA VAL A 319 -17.71 3.90 -17.79
C VAL A 319 -17.47 5.40 -17.84
N GLU A 320 -18.54 6.19 -18.01
CA GLU A 320 -18.46 7.66 -18.08
C GLU A 320 -17.38 8.18 -19.06
N GLY A 321 -17.23 7.51 -20.20
CA GLY A 321 -16.27 7.87 -21.24
C GLY A 321 -14.81 7.46 -20.96
N VAL A 322 -14.56 6.71 -19.89
CA VAL A 322 -13.25 6.12 -19.57
C VAL A 322 -13.26 4.62 -19.84
N THR A 323 -12.38 4.15 -20.72
CA THR A 323 -12.27 2.73 -21.10
C THR A 323 -11.21 2.03 -20.26
N LEU A 324 -11.58 0.95 -19.59
CA LEU A 324 -10.70 0.19 -18.70
C LEU A 324 -10.88 -1.32 -18.88
N PRO A 325 -9.87 -2.12 -18.51
CA PRO A 325 -10.05 -3.56 -18.38
C PRO A 325 -11.05 -3.94 -17.28
N LYS A 326 -11.88 -4.96 -17.56
CA LYS A 326 -12.89 -5.53 -16.65
C LYS A 326 -12.64 -7.00 -16.30
N ALA A 327 -11.80 -7.71 -17.04
CA ALA A 327 -11.38 -9.06 -16.70
C ALA A 327 -9.97 -9.34 -17.21
N TRP A 328 -9.23 -10.18 -16.48
CA TRP A 328 -7.86 -10.55 -16.83
C TRP A 328 -7.42 -11.86 -16.20
N TRP A 329 -6.35 -12.41 -16.76
CA TRP A 329 -5.52 -13.43 -16.11
C TRP A 329 -4.31 -12.77 -15.47
N THR A 330 -3.97 -13.17 -14.24
CA THR A 330 -2.72 -12.80 -13.59
C THR A 330 -1.83 -14.03 -13.47
N ARG A 331 -0.61 -13.96 -14.00
CA ARG A 331 0.44 -14.94 -13.76
C ARG A 331 1.40 -14.41 -12.69
N SER A 332 1.67 -15.24 -11.68
CA SER A 332 2.57 -14.92 -10.58
C SER A 332 3.50 -16.12 -10.35
N GLY A 333 4.68 -16.08 -10.97
CA GLY A 333 5.53 -17.26 -11.11
C GLY A 333 4.84 -18.37 -11.94
N GLU A 334 4.66 -19.54 -11.33
CA GLU A 334 3.96 -20.69 -11.93
C GLU A 334 2.44 -20.64 -11.72
N LYS A 335 1.97 -19.83 -10.78
CA LYS A 335 0.54 -19.73 -10.46
C LYS A 335 -0.17 -18.82 -11.44
N GLN A 336 -1.42 -19.16 -11.75
CA GLN A 336 -2.32 -18.32 -12.52
C GLN A 336 -3.66 -18.16 -11.80
N SER A 337 -4.27 -16.99 -11.94
CA SER A 337 -5.59 -16.68 -11.40
C SER A 337 -6.36 -15.80 -12.36
N GLN A 338 -7.67 -16.00 -12.45
CA GLN A 338 -8.56 -15.13 -13.21
C GLN A 338 -9.20 -14.10 -12.29
N THR A 339 -9.36 -12.87 -12.78
CA THR A 339 -10.13 -11.82 -12.11
C THR A 339 -11.17 -11.27 -13.07
N THR A 340 -12.37 -11.03 -12.57
CA THR A 340 -13.42 -10.25 -13.25
C THR A 340 -13.94 -9.22 -12.24
N LEU A 341 -14.02 -7.97 -12.66
CA LEU A 341 -14.63 -6.91 -11.87
C LEU A 341 -16.14 -7.08 -11.89
N ALA A 342 -16.74 -7.17 -10.71
CA ALA A 342 -18.20 -7.16 -10.56
C ALA A 342 -18.77 -5.76 -10.83
N GLU A 343 -18.00 -4.72 -10.51
CA GLU A 343 -18.42 -3.33 -10.62
C GLU A 343 -17.22 -2.39 -10.84
N ILE A 344 -17.47 -1.31 -11.59
CA ILE A 344 -16.62 -0.12 -11.65
C ILE A 344 -17.53 1.09 -11.47
N VAL A 345 -17.17 1.98 -10.54
CA VAL A 345 -17.84 3.26 -10.32
C VAL A 345 -16.82 4.39 -10.47
N LEU A 346 -17.20 5.44 -11.20
CA LEU A 346 -16.41 6.66 -11.32
C LEU A 346 -17.19 7.83 -10.72
N ASN A 347 -16.48 8.86 -10.29
CA ASN A 347 -17.05 10.17 -9.92
C ASN A 347 -18.12 10.15 -8.81
N GLN A 348 -18.20 9.07 -8.04
CA GLN A 348 -19.02 8.96 -6.84
C GLN A 348 -18.13 8.96 -5.59
N PRO A 349 -18.60 9.51 -4.45
CA PRO A 349 -17.86 9.47 -3.21
C PRO A 349 -17.36 8.06 -2.89
N VAL A 350 -16.06 7.94 -2.57
CA VAL A 350 -15.52 6.67 -2.08
C VAL A 350 -16.06 6.43 -0.67
N GLU A 351 -16.70 5.29 -0.47
CA GLU A 351 -17.09 4.85 0.87
C GLU A 351 -15.82 4.65 1.70
N LEU A 352 -15.64 5.52 2.69
CA LEU A 352 -14.59 5.40 3.67
C LEU A 352 -15.15 4.61 4.86
N PRO A 353 -14.38 3.72 5.49
CA PRO A 353 -14.69 3.38 6.86
C PRO A 353 -14.65 4.69 7.67
N ASP A 354 -15.52 4.88 8.67
CA ASP A 354 -15.54 6.10 9.50
C ASP A 354 -14.12 6.43 9.97
N LEU A 355 -13.47 7.40 9.33
CA LEU A 355 -12.11 7.81 9.65
C LEU A 355 -12.20 8.79 10.84
N PRO A 356 -11.50 8.55 11.96
CA PRO A 356 -11.50 9.46 13.10
C PRO A 356 -10.83 10.82 12.78
#